data_AF-A6F646-F1
#
_entry.id   AF-A6F646-F1
#
_cell.length_a   1.000
_cell.length_b   1.000
_cell.length_c   1.000
_cell.angle_alpha   90.00
_cell.angle_beta   90.00
_cell.angle_gamma   90.00
#
_symmetry.space_group_name_H-M   'P 1'
#
loop_
_entity.id
_entity.type
_entity.pdbx_description
1 polymer ?
#
loop_
_entity_poly.entity_id
_entity_poly.type
_entity_poly.pdbx_seq_one_letter_code
_entity_poly.pdbx_strand_id
1 'polypeptide(L)' 'MILDILEYPDPRLRTIAKPVDEVTDETRKLIDDMFETMYDAPG' A
#
# COMPACT_ATOMS: atom_id res chain seq x y z
N MET A 1 -9.63 -2.75 5.16
CA MET A 1 -9.21 -4.15 4.96
C MET A 1 -7.71 -4.22 5.19
N ILE A 2 -7.21 -5.25 5.88
CA ILE A 2 -5.77 -5.48 6.03
C ILE A 2 -5.19 -6.07 4.73
N LEU A 3 -4.11 -5.45 4.24
CA LEU A 3 -3.36 -5.85 3.06
C LEU A 3 -2.12 -6.67 3.45
N ASP A 4 -1.68 -7.57 2.56
CA ASP A 4 -0.45 -8.33 2.77
C ASP A 4 0.79 -7.42 2.65
N ILE A 5 1.62 -7.37 3.70
CA ILE A 5 2.92 -6.67 3.67
C ILE A 5 3.95 -7.56 2.99
N LEU A 6 4.61 -7.02 1.96
CA LEU A 6 5.70 -7.72 1.28
C LEU A 6 7.01 -7.59 2.06
N GLU A 7 7.69 -8.72 2.27
CA GLU A 7 8.97 -8.78 2.98
C GLU A 7 10.16 -8.97 2.03
N TYR A 8 11.34 -8.51 2.45
CA TYR A 8 12.58 -8.77 1.72
C TYR A 8 12.93 -10.28 1.77
N PRO A 9 13.34 -10.92 0.66
CA PRO A 9 13.73 -10.35 -0.63
C PRO A 9 12.68 -10.43 -1.76
N ASP A 10 11.52 -9.79 -1.65
CA ASP A 10 10.57 -9.70 -2.77
C ASP A 10 11.04 -8.68 -3.85
N PRO A 11 11.20 -9.08 -5.14
CA PRO A 11 11.64 -8.19 -6.20
C PRO A 11 10.68 -7.02 -6.47
N ARG A 12 9.40 -7.15 -6.13
CA ARG A 12 8.40 -6.07 -6.28
C ARG A 12 8.75 -4.86 -5.43
N LEU A 13 9.41 -5.05 -4.29
CA LEU A 13 9.89 -3.98 -3.42
C LEU A 13 10.93 -3.05 -4.08
N ARG A 14 11.48 -3.44 -5.23
CA ARG A 14 12.42 -2.60 -6.03
C ARG A 14 11.75 -1.91 -7.22
N THR A 15 10.43 -2.04 -7.38
CA THR A 15 9.68 -1.45 -8.48
C THR A 15 9.48 0.05 -8.26
N ILE A 16 9.81 0.87 -9.26
CA ILE A 16 9.52 2.31 -9.22
C ILE A 16 8.02 2.51 -9.44
N ALA A 17 7.34 3.13 -8.48
CA ALA A 17 5.93 3.46 -8.59
C ALA A 17 5.69 4.50 -9.68
N LYS A 18 4.57 4.36 -10.40
CA LYS A 18 4.13 5.36 -11.37
C LYS A 18 3.44 6.53 -10.63
N PRO A 19 3.47 7.75 -11.19
CA PRO A 19 2.64 8.84 -10.69
C PRO A 19 1.16 8.46 -10.67
N VAL A 20 0.42 9.00 -9.70
CA VAL A 20 -1.05 8.93 -9.65
C VAL A 20 -1.59 10.16 -10.37
N ASP A 21 -2.32 9.95 -11.47
CA ASP A 21 -2.83 11.06 -12.30
C ASP A 21 -4.02 11.78 -11.63
N GLU A 22 -4.92 11.06 -10.97
CA GLU A 22 -6.08 11.61 -10.27
C GLU A 22 -6.39 10.83 -8.98
N VAL A 23 -6.82 11.54 -7.93
CA VAL A 23 -7.25 10.94 -6.66
C VAL A 23 -8.76 10.68 -6.70
N THR A 24 -9.10 9.43 -7.06
CA THR A 24 -10.47 8.93 -7.10
C THR A 24 -10.86 8.30 -5.76
N ASP A 25 -12.12 7.86 -5.65
CA ASP A 25 -12.60 7.14 -4.47
C ASP A 25 -11.90 5.78 -4.29
N GLU A 26 -11.42 5.17 -5.38
CA GLU A 26 -10.58 3.96 -5.31
C GLU A 26 -9.23 4.27 -4.65
N THR A 27 -8.59 5.38 -5.02
CA THR A 27 -7.35 5.84 -4.38
C THR A 27 -7.56 6.13 -2.90
N ARG A 28 -8.68 6.77 -2.53
CA ARG A 28 -9.03 7.02 -1.12
C ARG A 28 -9.20 5.73 -0.35
N LYS A 29 -9.94 4.77 -0.90
CA LYS A 29 -10.11 3.45 -0.29
C LYS A 29 -8.76 2.73 -0.10
N LEU A 30 -7.88 2.77 -1.10
CA LEU A 30 -6.55 2.17 -1.00
C LEU A 30 -5.75 2.83 0.14
N ILE A 31 -5.83 4.15 0.30
CA ILE A 31 -5.18 4.87 1.40
C ILE A 31 -5.74 4.41 2.75
N ASP A 32 -7.06 4.27 2.88
CA ASP A 32 -7.70 3.79 4.12
C ASP A 32 -7.24 2.36 4.46
N ASP A 33 -7.22 1.46 3.48
CA ASP A 33 -6.74 0.08 3.63
C ASP A 33 -5.24 0.04 4.01
N MET A 34 -4.41 0.91 3.43
CA MET A 34 -2.99 1.04 3.77
C MET A 34 -2.78 1.55 5.20
N PHE A 35 -3.57 2.51 5.66
CA PHE A 35 -3.49 2.99 7.04
C PHE A 35 -3.90 1.91 8.05
N GLU A 36 -5.01 1.21 7.78
CA GLU A 36 -5.45 0.10 8.62
C GLU A 36 -4.36 -0.96 8.73
N THR A 37 -3.75 -1.34 7.61
CA THR A 37 -2.63 -2.30 7.55
C THR A 37 -1.42 -1.81 8.34
N MET A 38 -1.05 -0.53 8.21
CA MET A 38 0.08 0.05 8.93
C MET A 38 -0.13 0.05 10.45
N TYR A 39 -1.35 0.34 10.92
CA TYR A 39 -1.65 0.34 12.36
C TYR A 39 -1.74 -1.06 12.96
N ASP A 40 -2.12 -2.06 12.17
CA ASP A 40 -2.14 -3.47 12.60
C ASP A 40 -0.74 -4.10 12.60
N ALA A 41 0.18 -3.57 11.79
CA ALA A 41 1.54 -4.07 11.67
C ALA A 41 2.35 -3.87 12.98
N PRO A 42 3.24 -4.81 13.33
CA PRO A 42 4.08 -4.72 14.52
C PRO A 42 5.31 -3.80 14.34
N GLY A 43 5.15 -2.62 13.73
CA GLY A 43 6.25 -1.65 13.54
C GLY A 43 5.98 -0.54 12.53
#